data_AF-A0A2N2DS36-F1
#
_entry.id   AF-A0A2N2DS36-F1
#
_cell.length_a   1.000
_cell.length_b   1.000
_cell.length_c   1.000
_cell.angle_alpha   90.00
_cell.angle_beta   90.00
_cell.angle_gamma   90.00
#
_symmetry.space_group_name_H-M   'P 1'
#
loop_
_entity.id
_entity.type
_entity.pdbx_description
1 polymer ?
#
loop_
_entity_poly.entity_id
_entity_poly.type
_entity_poly.pdbx_seq_one_letter_code
_entity_poly.pdbx_strand_id
1 'polypeptide(L)'
;MEELTKGKGMRSFIRHLCFAAFGVSALIDMSNPFNPVNLIFGAVIGVLFGIVCRAFLSGIVGSMNGALKKEHGKKAVSYAVGKGMTYLVPFATMAALATFLLGWSVPGGFLSAGLMTAGVASSLEIDKLKGTTSIKNSIATSVVCGAFAAVWTIGIRFAGMVPPYIEGGIQLLGSLVGNPLQ
;
A
#
# COMPACT_ATOMS: atom_id res chain seq x y z
N MET A 1 -28.10 0.82 -7.73
CA MET A 1 -27.02 -0.16 -7.54
C MET A 1 -26.04 -0.24 -8.73
N GLU A 2 -26.38 0.25 -9.92
CA GLU A 2 -25.48 0.27 -11.11
C GLU A 2 -24.23 1.16 -10.94
N GLU A 3 -24.37 2.31 -10.30
CA GLU A 3 -23.29 3.24 -9.93
C GLU A 3 -22.23 2.61 -8.98
N LEU A 4 -22.56 1.54 -8.25
CA LEU A 4 -21.64 0.87 -7.33
C LEU A 4 -20.62 -0.04 -8.04
N THR A 5 -20.87 -0.38 -9.31
CA THR A 5 -20.08 -1.36 -10.06
C THR A 5 -19.18 -0.71 -11.12
N LYS A 6 -19.54 0.49 -11.59
CA LYS A 6 -18.81 1.24 -12.61
C LYS A 6 -17.46 1.72 -12.03
N GLY A 7 -16.34 1.21 -12.55
CA GLY A 7 -15.00 1.63 -12.15
C GLY A 7 -14.39 0.91 -10.93
N LYS A 8 -15.04 -0.12 -10.38
CA LYS A 8 -14.48 -0.94 -9.27
C LYS A 8 -13.14 -1.60 -9.66
N GLY A 9 -13.04 -2.08 -10.91
CA GLY A 9 -11.80 -2.62 -11.47
C GLY A 9 -10.71 -1.55 -11.58
N MET A 10 -11.03 -0.41 -12.19
CA MET A 10 -10.09 0.69 -12.40
C MET A 10 -9.56 1.27 -11.08
N ARG A 11 -10.42 1.51 -10.08
CA ARG A 11 -9.97 1.96 -8.74
C ARG A 11 -9.12 0.91 -8.03
N SER A 12 -9.44 -0.37 -8.23
CA SER A 12 -8.62 -1.45 -7.70
C SER A 12 -7.23 -1.43 -8.34
N PHE A 13 -7.15 -1.30 -9.66
CA PHE A 13 -5.90 -1.23 -10.40
C PHE A 13 -5.04 -0.01 -9.99
N ILE A 14 -5.64 1.19 -9.95
CA ILE A 14 -4.97 2.42 -9.51
C ILE A 14 -4.38 2.25 -8.10
N ARG A 15 -5.13 1.64 -7.18
CA ARG A 15 -4.64 1.39 -5.83
C ARG A 15 -3.41 0.45 -5.83
N HIS A 16 -3.45 -0.64 -6.59
CA HIS A 16 -2.29 -1.53 -6.69
C HIS A 16 -1.07 -0.79 -7.28
N LEU A 17 -1.29 0.08 -8.28
CA LEU A 17 -0.24 0.94 -8.81
C LEU A 17 0.31 1.91 -7.75
N CYS A 18 -0.53 2.52 -6.91
CA CYS A 18 -0.07 3.39 -5.83
C CYS A 18 0.84 2.64 -4.85
N PHE A 19 0.42 1.45 -4.42
CA PHE A 19 1.23 0.62 -3.51
C PHE A 19 2.49 0.09 -4.17
N ALA A 20 2.44 -0.27 -5.46
CA ALA A 20 3.63 -0.61 -6.23
C ALA A 20 4.61 0.56 -6.29
N ALA A 21 4.12 1.78 -6.57
CA ALA A 21 4.94 2.99 -6.59
C ALA A 21 5.59 3.26 -5.22
N PHE A 22 4.84 3.15 -4.12
CA PHE A 22 5.42 3.27 -2.79
C PHE A 22 6.48 2.21 -2.50
N GLY A 23 6.26 0.96 -2.93
CA GLY A 23 7.21 -0.13 -2.73
C GLY A 23 8.48 0.02 -3.57
N VAL A 24 8.34 0.44 -4.82
CA VAL A 24 9.49 0.78 -5.70
C VAL A 24 10.26 1.95 -5.11
N SER A 25 9.59 3.05 -4.77
CA SER A 25 10.22 4.22 -4.17
C SER A 25 10.94 3.90 -2.87
N ALA A 26 10.45 2.92 -2.11
CA ALA A 26 11.03 2.47 -0.85
C ALA A 26 12.27 1.59 -0.96
N LEU A 27 12.38 0.81 -2.04
CA LEU A 27 13.42 -0.20 -2.21
C LEU A 27 14.36 0.12 -3.38
N ILE A 28 14.23 1.30 -3.97
CA ILE A 28 15.18 1.75 -4.99
C ILE A 28 16.54 1.98 -4.35
N ASP A 29 17.57 1.46 -5.03
CA ASP A 29 18.96 1.75 -4.70
C ASP A 29 19.40 2.96 -5.53
N MET A 30 19.87 4.02 -4.89
CA MET A 30 20.34 5.22 -5.61
C MET A 30 21.61 4.96 -6.42
N SER A 31 22.38 3.93 -6.07
CA SER A 31 23.57 3.54 -6.83
C SER A 31 23.21 2.81 -8.14
N ASN A 32 22.05 2.14 -8.21
CA ASN A 32 21.53 1.56 -9.44
C ASN A 32 20.00 1.65 -9.51
N PRO A 33 19.46 2.84 -9.84
CA PRO A 33 18.03 3.11 -9.75
C PRO A 33 17.18 2.30 -10.74
N PHE A 34 17.79 1.78 -11.80
CA PHE A 34 17.11 0.97 -12.82
C PHE A 34 17.33 -0.52 -12.66
N ASN A 35 17.79 -0.97 -11.49
CA ASN A 35 17.93 -2.39 -11.23
C ASN A 35 16.55 -3.09 -11.27
N PRO A 36 16.32 -3.99 -12.24
CA PRO A 36 15.02 -4.64 -12.39
C PRO A 36 14.64 -5.49 -11.18
N VAL A 37 15.61 -6.03 -10.43
CA VAL A 37 15.36 -6.83 -9.23
C VAL A 37 14.75 -5.96 -8.13
N ASN A 38 15.33 -4.80 -7.84
CA ASN A 38 14.81 -3.85 -6.84
C ASN A 38 13.43 -3.31 -7.21
N LEU A 39 13.24 -2.99 -8.50
CA LEU A 39 11.97 -2.52 -9.03
C LEU A 39 10.86 -3.57 -8.88
N ILE A 40 11.11 -4.81 -9.31
CA ILE A 40 10.12 -5.88 -9.24
C ILE A 40 9.86 -6.26 -7.78
N PHE A 41 10.92 -6.43 -6.97
CA PHE A 41 10.79 -6.80 -5.57
C PHE A 41 10.04 -5.71 -4.78
N GLY A 42 10.38 -4.44 -5.00
CA GLY A 42 9.68 -3.29 -4.43
C GLY A 42 8.22 -3.25 -4.81
N ALA A 43 7.90 -3.42 -6.09
CA ALA A 43 6.52 -3.45 -6.56
C ALA A 43 5.72 -4.59 -5.92
N VAL A 44 6.29 -5.79 -5.83
CA VAL A 44 5.65 -6.98 -5.21
C VAL A 44 5.38 -6.74 -3.73
N ILE A 45 6.38 -6.31 -2.97
CA ILE A 45 6.24 -6.04 -1.53
C ILE A 45 5.21 -4.94 -1.28
N GLY A 46 5.24 -3.85 -2.05
CA GLY A 46 4.26 -2.78 -1.97
C GLY A 46 2.83 -3.29 -2.22
N VAL A 47 2.62 -4.02 -3.31
CA VAL A 47 1.31 -4.60 -3.65
C VAL A 47 0.80 -5.55 -2.58
N LEU A 48 1.65 -6.46 -2.09
CA LEU A 48 1.28 -7.38 -1.01
C LEU A 48 0.86 -6.63 0.25
N PHE A 49 1.65 -5.62 0.65
CA PHE A 49 1.32 -4.77 1.78
C PHE A 49 -0.02 -4.05 1.61
N GLY A 50 -0.28 -3.50 0.42
CA GLY A 50 -1.55 -2.85 0.11
C GLY A 50 -2.77 -3.79 0.18
N ILE A 51 -2.60 -5.04 -0.26
CA ILE A 51 -3.64 -6.08 -0.15
C ILE A 51 -3.92 -6.39 1.32
N VAL A 52 -2.88 -6.62 2.13
CA VAL A 52 -3.01 -6.94 3.55
C VAL A 52 -3.63 -5.77 4.31
N CYS A 53 -3.16 -4.54 4.08
CA CYS A 53 -3.68 -3.32 4.71
C CYS A 53 -5.18 -3.15 4.42
N ARG A 54 -5.60 -3.33 3.17
CA ARG A 54 -7.01 -3.25 2.78
C ARG A 54 -7.85 -4.34 3.45
N ALA A 55 -7.35 -5.58 3.48
CA ALA A 55 -8.05 -6.70 4.08
C ALA A 55 -8.27 -6.46 5.58
N PHE A 56 -7.25 -5.95 6.26
CA PHE A 56 -7.30 -5.65 7.70
C PHE A 56 -8.24 -4.50 8.02
N LEU A 57 -8.15 -3.38 7.28
CA LEU A 57 -9.08 -2.26 7.41
C LEU A 57 -10.53 -2.68 7.18
N SER A 58 -10.78 -3.43 6.10
CA SER A 58 -12.13 -3.94 5.80
C SER A 58 -12.64 -4.91 6.88
N GLY A 59 -11.74 -5.70 7.46
CA GLY A 59 -12.03 -6.65 8.53
C GLY A 59 -12.42 -5.96 9.84
N ILE A 60 -11.58 -5.05 10.33
CA ILE A 60 -11.80 -4.33 11.60
C ILE A 60 -13.01 -3.41 11.52
N VAL A 61 -13.13 -2.63 10.44
CA VAL A 61 -14.33 -1.81 10.24
C VAL A 61 -15.57 -2.69 10.15
N GLY A 62 -15.48 -3.82 9.45
CA GLY A 62 -16.58 -4.75 9.27
C GLY A 62 -17.02 -5.45 10.55
N SER A 63 -16.11 -5.67 11.51
CA SER A 63 -16.44 -6.22 12.83
C SER A 63 -17.06 -5.17 13.74
N MET A 64 -16.53 -3.94 13.74
CA MET A 64 -17.05 -2.83 14.56
C MET A 64 -18.42 -2.34 14.11
N ASN A 65 -18.73 -2.46 12.82
CA ASN A 65 -20.00 -2.06 12.23
C ASN A 65 -20.84 -3.28 11.82
N GLY A 66 -20.97 -4.27 12.71
CA GLY A 66 -21.77 -5.47 12.49
C GLY A 66 -23.22 -5.19 12.08
N ALA A 67 -23.82 -4.09 12.58
CA ALA A 67 -25.15 -3.63 12.17
C ALA A 67 -25.20 -3.19 10.69
N LEU A 68 -24.24 -2.36 10.28
CA LEU A 68 -24.07 -1.86 8.91
C LEU A 68 -23.79 -3.01 7.91
N LYS A 69 -23.09 -4.05 8.38
CA LYS A 69 -22.86 -5.29 7.63
C LYS A 69 -24.12 -6.13 7.45
N LYS A 70 -25.09 -6.08 8.38
CA LYS A 70 -26.41 -6.71 8.24
C LYS A 70 -27.33 -5.92 7.30
N GLU A 71 -27.22 -4.59 7.32
CA GLU A 71 -28.12 -3.69 6.58
C GLU A 71 -27.70 -3.44 5.13
N HIS A 72 -26.42 -3.14 4.88
CA HIS A 72 -25.88 -2.85 3.54
C HIS A 72 -24.92 -3.93 3.01
N GLY A 73 -24.67 -4.98 3.79
CA GLY A 73 -23.86 -6.12 3.40
C GLY A 73 -22.34 -5.91 3.50
N LYS A 74 -21.61 -7.02 3.52
CA LYS A 74 -20.13 -7.06 3.61
C LYS A 74 -19.42 -6.31 2.47
N LYS A 75 -20.08 -6.19 1.31
CA LYS A 75 -19.55 -5.51 0.12
C LYS A 75 -19.56 -3.98 0.26
N ALA A 76 -20.50 -3.40 1.02
CA ALA A 76 -20.57 -1.95 1.24
C ALA A 76 -19.39 -1.43 2.06
N VAL A 77 -19.00 -2.16 3.12
CA VAL A 77 -17.82 -1.83 3.94
C VAL A 77 -16.54 -1.87 3.10
N SER A 78 -16.34 -2.93 2.30
CA SER A 78 -15.17 -3.03 1.43
C SER A 78 -15.16 -1.97 0.31
N TYR A 79 -16.34 -1.50 -0.11
CA TYR A 79 -16.47 -0.41 -1.07
C TYR A 79 -16.06 0.94 -0.44
N ALA A 80 -16.54 1.24 0.76
CA ALA A 80 -16.19 2.47 1.49
C ALA A 80 -14.67 2.54 1.75
N VAL A 81 -14.06 1.45 2.23
CA VAL A 81 -12.60 1.37 2.39
C VAL A 81 -11.89 1.51 1.05
N GLY A 82 -12.37 0.83 0.00
CA GLY A 82 -11.79 0.94 -1.33
C GLY A 82 -11.83 2.37 -1.90
N LYS A 83 -12.89 3.12 -1.61
CA LYS A 83 -13.07 4.51 -2.00
C LYS A 83 -12.14 5.44 -1.20
N GLY A 84 -12.04 5.23 0.12
CA GLY A 84 -11.08 5.95 0.98
C GLY A 84 -9.63 5.75 0.55
N MET A 85 -9.26 4.54 0.13
CA MET A 85 -7.91 4.25 -0.38
C MET A 85 -7.57 4.94 -1.71
N THR A 86 -8.54 5.52 -2.43
CA THR A 86 -8.24 6.31 -3.64
C THR A 86 -7.47 7.60 -3.30
N TYR A 87 -7.57 8.07 -2.05
CA TYR A 87 -6.81 9.21 -1.57
C TYR A 87 -5.31 8.94 -1.40
N LEU A 88 -4.83 7.69 -1.59
CA LEU A 88 -3.41 7.37 -1.66
C LEU A 88 -2.74 7.88 -2.95
N VAL A 89 -3.50 8.13 -4.01
CA VAL A 89 -2.98 8.56 -5.33
C VAL A 89 -2.06 9.78 -5.24
N PRO A 90 -2.46 10.93 -4.68
CA PRO A 90 -1.59 12.10 -4.60
C PRO A 90 -0.30 11.81 -3.82
N PHE A 91 -0.36 11.04 -2.73
CA PHE A 91 0.82 10.69 -1.94
C PHE A 91 1.76 9.74 -2.68
N ALA A 92 1.22 8.80 -3.45
CA ALA A 92 2.02 7.90 -4.29
C ALA A 92 2.73 8.68 -5.39
N THR A 93 2.04 9.63 -6.02
CA THR A 93 2.64 10.54 -6.99
C THR A 93 3.74 11.38 -6.36
N MET A 94 3.51 11.97 -5.17
CA MET A 94 4.53 12.75 -4.48
C MET A 94 5.74 11.90 -4.08
N ALA A 95 5.53 10.67 -3.59
CA ALA A 95 6.61 9.74 -3.28
C ALA A 95 7.43 9.40 -4.52
N ALA A 96 6.79 9.09 -5.65
CA ALA A 96 7.48 8.81 -6.90
C ALA A 96 8.29 10.03 -7.38
N LEU A 97 7.69 11.23 -7.39
CA LEU A 97 8.39 12.46 -7.79
C LEU A 97 9.57 12.75 -6.84
N ALA A 98 9.38 12.63 -5.53
CA ALA A 98 10.45 12.85 -4.56
C ALA A 98 11.61 11.86 -4.76
N THR A 99 11.31 10.60 -5.03
CA THR A 99 12.34 9.59 -5.23
C THR A 99 13.06 9.72 -6.58
N PHE A 100 12.32 9.87 -7.67
CA PHE A 100 12.89 9.84 -9.03
C PHE A 100 13.39 11.20 -9.54
N LEU A 101 12.77 12.31 -9.16
CA LEU A 101 13.20 13.65 -9.60
C LEU A 101 14.14 14.32 -8.60
N LEU A 102 13.88 14.17 -7.29
CA LEU A 102 14.64 14.86 -6.24
C LEU A 102 15.74 13.99 -5.62
N GLY A 103 15.74 12.68 -5.89
CA GLY A 103 16.69 11.74 -5.26
C GLY A 103 16.50 11.66 -3.74
N TRP A 104 15.28 11.82 -3.24
CA TRP A 104 15.00 11.75 -1.80
C TRP A 104 14.63 10.34 -1.37
N SER A 105 15.35 9.80 -0.37
CA SER A 105 15.07 8.51 0.27
C SER A 105 14.18 8.65 1.51
N VAL A 106 13.05 9.37 1.37
CA VAL A 106 12.05 9.47 2.46
C VAL A 106 10.62 9.03 2.04
N PRO A 107 10.45 7.86 1.39
CA PRO A 107 9.14 7.37 0.96
C PRO A 107 8.22 6.98 2.13
N GLY A 108 8.79 6.68 3.31
CA GLY A 108 8.03 6.29 4.50
C GLY A 108 7.07 7.38 5.00
N GLY A 109 7.48 8.66 4.93
CA GLY A 109 6.65 9.79 5.35
C GLY A 109 5.40 9.94 4.48
N PHE A 110 5.57 9.84 3.16
CA PHE A 110 4.45 9.94 2.21
C PHE A 110 3.47 8.77 2.35
N LEU A 111 3.96 7.54 2.55
CA LEU A 111 3.04 6.43 2.80
C LEU A 111 2.27 6.61 4.11
N SER A 112 2.96 7.00 5.19
CA SER A 112 2.30 7.20 6.49
C SER A 112 1.17 8.23 6.41
N ALA A 113 1.45 9.38 5.79
CA ALA A 113 0.44 10.41 5.53
C ALA A 113 -0.69 9.87 4.64
N GLY A 114 -0.36 9.17 3.57
CA GLY A 114 -1.35 8.57 2.65
C GLY A 114 -2.25 7.54 3.32
N LEU A 115 -1.69 6.69 4.20
CA LEU A 115 -2.46 5.70 4.98
C LEU A 115 -3.37 6.38 6.00
N MET A 116 -2.90 7.40 6.72
CA MET A 116 -3.75 8.15 7.64
C MET A 116 -4.89 8.84 6.89
N THR A 117 -4.61 9.53 5.78
CA THR A 117 -5.65 10.17 4.95
C THR A 117 -6.64 9.13 4.41
N ALA A 118 -6.16 7.99 3.92
CA ALA A 118 -7.02 6.91 3.45
C ALA A 118 -7.88 6.31 4.57
N GLY A 119 -7.35 6.20 5.79
CA GLY A 119 -8.07 5.74 6.98
C GLY A 119 -9.21 6.68 7.34
N VAL A 120 -8.93 7.97 7.45
CA VAL A 120 -9.93 9.01 7.74
C VAL A 120 -10.99 9.06 6.62
N ALA A 121 -10.57 9.07 5.35
CA ALA A 121 -11.49 9.06 4.22
C ALA A 121 -12.38 7.81 4.21
N SER A 122 -11.84 6.65 4.58
CA SER A 122 -12.62 5.42 4.73
C SER A 122 -13.68 5.57 5.82
N SER A 123 -13.30 6.09 6.99
CA SER A 123 -14.23 6.37 8.11
C SER A 123 -15.35 7.32 7.72
N LEU A 124 -15.04 8.39 7.00
CA LEU A 124 -16.06 9.33 6.48
C LEU A 124 -17.03 8.65 5.50
N GLU A 125 -16.54 7.78 4.62
CA GLU A 125 -17.41 7.04 3.69
C GLU A 125 -18.28 6.00 4.40
N ILE A 126 -17.80 5.40 5.50
CA ILE A 126 -18.60 4.50 6.34
C ILE A 126 -19.67 5.28 7.10
N ASP A 127 -19.32 6.44 7.65
CA ASP A 127 -20.25 7.28 8.40
C ASP A 127 -21.36 7.84 7.49
N LYS A 128 -21.05 8.15 6.22
CA LYS A 128 -22.06 8.48 5.20
C LYS A 128 -23.06 7.35 4.97
N LEU A 129 -22.61 6.09 4.97
CA LEU A 129 -23.47 4.93 4.82
C LEU A 129 -24.30 4.65 6.07
N LYS A 130 -23.78 5.01 7.26
CA LYS A 130 -24.46 4.82 8.54
C LYS A 130 -25.49 5.92 8.84
N GLY A 131 -25.37 7.09 8.20
CA GLY A 131 -26.15 8.29 8.53
C GLY A 131 -25.76 8.96 9.85
N THR A 132 -24.74 8.44 10.56
CA THR A 132 -24.28 8.97 11.85
C THR A 132 -22.75 8.97 11.89
N THR A 133 -22.15 10.07 12.35
CA THR A 133 -20.71 10.14 12.60
C THR A 133 -20.34 9.30 13.82
N SER A 134 -19.42 8.35 13.64
CA SER A 134 -18.98 7.46 14.71
C SER A 134 -17.50 7.69 14.99
N ILE A 135 -17.20 8.38 16.09
CA ILE A 135 -15.82 8.59 16.58
C ILE A 135 -15.06 7.26 16.69
N LYS A 136 -15.77 6.17 17.04
CA LYS A 136 -15.25 4.80 17.10
C LYS A 136 -14.62 4.35 15.77
N ASN A 137 -15.22 4.72 14.63
CA ASN A 137 -14.70 4.35 13.30
C ASN A 137 -13.40 5.08 13.01
N SER A 138 -13.36 6.39 13.24
CA SER A 138 -12.15 7.20 13.07
C SER A 138 -10.99 6.71 13.93
N ILE A 139 -11.23 6.43 15.22
CA ILE A 139 -10.19 5.92 16.12
C ILE A 139 -9.66 4.58 15.60
N ALA A 140 -10.56 3.65 15.23
CA ALA A 140 -10.16 2.33 14.74
C ALA A 140 -9.34 2.43 13.46
N THR A 141 -9.79 3.22 12.47
CA THR A 141 -9.04 3.40 11.24
C THR A 141 -7.68 4.06 11.47
N SER A 142 -7.59 5.02 12.38
CA SER A 142 -6.33 5.70 12.71
C SER A 142 -5.35 4.75 13.41
N VAL A 143 -5.80 3.94 14.36
CA VAL A 143 -4.95 2.93 15.03
C VAL A 143 -4.44 1.90 14.03
N VAL A 144 -5.32 1.40 13.15
CA VAL A 144 -4.92 0.43 12.11
C VAL A 144 -3.93 1.05 11.14
N CYS A 145 -4.23 2.24 10.59
CA CYS A 145 -3.33 2.92 9.66
C CYS A 145 -1.99 3.27 10.32
N GLY A 146 -1.98 3.69 11.58
CA GLY A 146 -0.77 3.97 12.34
C GLY A 146 0.09 2.71 12.55
N ALA A 147 -0.54 1.59 12.94
CA ALA A 147 0.15 0.31 13.06
C ALA A 147 0.74 -0.15 11.73
N PHE A 148 -0.01 -0.04 10.63
CA PHE A 148 0.47 -0.38 9.30
C PHE A 148 1.61 0.54 8.84
N ALA A 149 1.54 1.85 9.10
CA ALA A 149 2.63 2.78 8.79
C ALA A 149 3.92 2.43 9.55
N ALA A 150 3.81 2.06 10.83
CA ALA A 150 4.94 1.60 11.63
C ALA A 150 5.51 0.28 11.08
N VAL A 151 4.65 -0.71 10.79
CA VAL A 151 5.04 -1.99 10.20
C VAL A 151 5.73 -1.80 8.85
N TRP A 152 5.25 -0.89 8.01
CA TRP A 152 5.89 -0.57 6.74
C TRP A 152 7.27 0.05 6.93
N THR A 153 7.39 1.03 7.82
CA THR A 153 8.65 1.76 8.07
C THR A 153 9.72 0.82 8.62
N ILE A 154 9.35 -0.09 9.53
CA ILE A 154 10.25 -1.13 10.05
C ILE A 154 10.51 -2.18 8.97
N GLY A 155 9.46 -2.64 8.28
CA GLY A 155 9.50 -3.68 7.28
C GLY A 155 10.41 -3.36 6.09
N ILE A 156 10.39 -2.12 5.58
CA ILE A 156 11.29 -1.71 4.49
C ILE A 156 12.75 -1.81 4.91
N ARG A 157 13.11 -1.47 6.16
CA ARG A 157 14.51 -1.57 6.61
C ARG A 157 15.03 -3.00 6.49
N PHE A 158 14.19 -3.98 6.78
CA PHE A 158 14.52 -5.39 6.58
C PHE A 158 14.44 -5.81 5.11
N ALA A 159 13.39 -5.39 4.39
CA ALA A 159 13.19 -5.74 2.99
C ALA A 159 14.29 -5.16 2.08
N GLY A 160 14.87 -4.01 2.41
CA GLY A 160 15.99 -3.41 1.69
C GLY A 160 17.29 -4.21 1.77
N MET A 161 17.41 -5.15 2.72
CA MET A 161 18.57 -6.04 2.79
C MET A 161 18.46 -7.23 1.85
N VAL A 162 17.25 -7.59 1.40
CA VAL A 162 16.99 -8.81 0.63
C VAL A 162 17.57 -8.76 -0.80
N PRO A 163 17.41 -7.66 -1.58
CA PRO A 163 17.90 -7.64 -2.95
C PRO A 163 19.43 -7.82 -3.08
N PRO A 164 20.28 -7.19 -2.23
CA PRO A 164 21.72 -7.47 -2.23
C PRO A 164 22.07 -8.96 -2.03
N TYR A 165 21.31 -9.68 -1.18
CA TYR A 165 21.54 -11.13 -0.99
C TYR A 165 21.12 -11.95 -2.21
N ILE A 166 20.05 -11.55 -2.90
CA ILE A 166 19.61 -12.21 -4.13
C ILE A 166 20.65 -12.01 -5.24
N GLU A 167 21.17 -10.79 -5.40
CA GLU A 167 22.21 -10.49 -6.39
C GLU A 167 23.52 -11.24 -6.09
N GLY A 168 23.95 -11.27 -4.83
CA GLY A 168 25.10 -12.06 -4.41
C GLY A 168 24.92 -13.55 -4.69
N GLY A 169 23.71 -14.09 -4.46
CA GLY A 169 23.37 -15.48 -4.78
C GLY A 169 23.39 -15.78 -6.28
N ILE A 170 22.86 -14.88 -7.12
CA ILE A 170 22.87 -15.02 -8.58
C ILE A 170 24.30 -14.93 -9.12
N GLN A 171 25.14 -14.04 -8.60
CA GLN A 171 26.55 -13.94 -9.00
C GLN A 171 27.35 -15.19 -8.60
N LEU A 172 27.09 -15.77 -7.42
CA LEU A 172 27.70 -17.03 -6.99
C LEU A 172 27.23 -18.21 -7.85
N LEU A 173 25.95 -18.28 -8.20
CA LEU A 173 25.44 -19.29 -9.12
C LEU A 173 26.02 -19.09 -10.53
N GLY A 174 26.14 -17.85 -11.01
CA GLY A 174 26.77 -17.54 -12.29
C GLY A 174 28.25 -17.90 -12.34
N SER A 175 28.99 -17.70 -11.24
CA SER A 175 30.40 -18.11 -11.16
C SER A 175 30.58 -19.62 -11.00
N LEU A 176 29.63 -20.32 -10.35
CA LEU A 176 29.60 -21.78 -10.21
C LEU A 176 29.15 -22.50 -11.49
N VAL A 177 28.22 -21.93 -12.25
CA VAL A 177 27.71 -22.48 -13.52
C VAL A 177 28.71 -22.24 -14.68
N GLY A 178 29.76 -21.46 -14.42
CA GLY A 178 30.84 -21.24 -15.36
C GLY A 178 30.49 -20.12 -16.32
N ASN A 179 31.41 -19.17 -16.44
CA ASN A 179 31.48 -18.29 -17.59
C ASN A 179 32.24 -19.05 -18.69
N PRO A 180 31.60 -19.55 -19.77
CA PRO A 180 32.33 -20.08 -20.93
C PRO A 180 32.88 -18.97 -21.85
N LEU A 181 32.80 -17.69 -21.47
CA LEU A 181 33.31 -16.56 -22.28
C LEU A 181 34.23 -15.67 -21.43
N GLN A 182 35.40 -16.22 -21.11
CA GLN A 182 36.66 -15.49 -21.20
C GLN A 182 37.21 -15.66 -22.61
#